data_AF-A0A940WFJ9-F1
#
_entry.id   AF-A0A940WFJ9-F1
#
_cell.length_a   1.000
_cell.length_b   1.000
_cell.length_c   1.000
_cell.angle_alpha   90.00
_cell.angle_beta   90.00
_cell.angle_gamma   90.00
#
_symmetry.space_group_name_H-M   'P 1'
#
loop_
_entity.id
_entity.type
_entity.pdbx_description
1 polymer ?
#
loop_
_entity_poly.entity_id
_entity_poly.type
_entity_poly.pdbx_seq_one_letter_code
_entity_poly.pdbx_strand_id
1 'polypeptide(L)' 'MRKVVSLLASAALAGGLTLALSAAPAHATQLRNVYYGYDDCVRYGSYGVEHGMWPYYTCTWVSNGSSVPPTGFWFLYA' A
#
# COMPACT_ATOMS: atom_id res chain seq x y z
N MET A 1 -55.80 -1.21 -25.11
CA MET A 1 -55.24 -1.89 -23.93
C MET A 1 -53.73 -1.63 -23.89
N ARG A 2 -53.27 -0.80 -22.95
CA ARG A 2 -51.85 -0.54 -22.68
C ARG A 2 -51.35 -1.60 -21.68
N LYS A 3 -50.03 -1.88 -21.70
CA LYS A 3 -49.22 -2.57 -20.67
C LYS A 3 -48.80 -4.01 -21.01
N VAL A 4 -47.90 -4.19 -21.97
CA VAL A 4 -46.98 -5.35 -21.97
C VAL A 4 -45.62 -4.95 -22.55
N VAL A 5 -44.98 -3.92 -22.00
CA VAL A 5 -43.57 -3.60 -22.29
C VAL A 5 -42.92 -3.21 -20.98
N SER A 6 -42.65 -4.19 -20.12
CA SER A 6 -41.64 -4.08 -19.08
C SER A 6 -41.57 -5.42 -18.37
N LEU A 7 -40.67 -6.32 -18.76
CA LEU A 7 -40.30 -7.49 -17.95
C LEU A 7 -38.99 -8.17 -18.41
N LEU A 8 -38.17 -7.53 -19.27
CA LEU A 8 -36.94 -8.13 -19.81
C LEU A 8 -35.64 -7.44 -19.35
N ALA A 9 -35.71 -6.57 -18.33
CA ALA A 9 -34.54 -5.81 -17.86
C ALA A 9 -33.88 -6.38 -16.58
N SER A 10 -34.36 -7.49 -16.03
CA SER A 10 -33.93 -7.95 -14.69
C SER A 10 -32.99 -9.16 -14.68
N ALA A 11 -32.72 -9.79 -15.83
CA ALA A 11 -31.92 -11.02 -15.87
C ALA A 11 -30.40 -10.78 -16.10
N ALA A 12 -29.98 -9.58 -16.48
CA ALA A 12 -28.57 -9.30 -16.79
C ALA A 12 -27.72 -8.89 -15.57
N LEU A 13 -28.34 -8.57 -14.43
CA LEU A 13 -27.63 -8.09 -13.23
C LEU A 13 -27.12 -9.22 -12.31
N ALA A 14 -27.58 -10.46 -12.49
CA ALA A 14 -27.19 -11.58 -11.62
C ALA A 14 -25.88 -12.27 -12.04
N GLY A 15 -25.35 -12.01 -13.24
CA GLY A 15 -24.17 -12.69 -13.78
C GLY A 15 -22.86 -11.90 -13.74
N GLY A 16 -22.90 -10.61 -13.39
CA GLY A 16 -21.75 -9.70 -13.58
C GLY A 16 -20.78 -9.58 -12.40
N LEU A 17 -21.02 -10.26 -11.28
CA LEU A 17 -20.36 -9.95 -10.00
C LEU A 17 -19.45 -11.05 -9.47
N THR A 18 -18.61 -11.67 -10.30
CA THR A 18 -17.55 -12.58 -9.81
C THR A 18 -16.16 -12.32 -10.36
N LEU A 19 -15.97 -11.25 -11.13
CA LEU A 19 -14.64 -10.75 -11.50
C LEU A 19 -14.18 -9.67 -10.52
N ALA A 20 -14.33 -9.92 -9.22
CA ALA A 20 -13.40 -9.34 -8.26
C ALA A 20 -12.08 -10.10 -8.44
N LEU A 21 -11.43 -9.86 -9.59
CA LEU A 21 -10.00 -10.08 -9.73
C LEU A 21 -9.41 -9.44 -8.48
N SER A 22 -8.75 -10.26 -7.68
CA SER A 22 -7.90 -9.83 -6.58
C SER A 22 -6.87 -8.86 -7.16
N ALA A 23 -7.26 -7.59 -7.30
CA ALA A 23 -6.35 -6.49 -7.29
C ALA A 23 -5.76 -6.54 -5.89
N ALA A 24 -4.73 -7.39 -5.72
CA ALA A 24 -3.81 -7.23 -4.62
C ALA A 24 -3.49 -5.74 -4.62
N PRO A 25 -3.70 -5.04 -3.49
CA PRO A 25 -3.41 -3.61 -3.44
C PRO A 25 -2.02 -3.47 -4.02
N ALA A 26 -1.86 -2.66 -5.07
CA ALA A 26 -0.53 -2.28 -5.50
C ALA A 26 0.09 -1.67 -4.25
N HIS A 27 0.97 -2.42 -3.59
CA HIS A 27 1.54 -2.06 -2.30
C HIS A 27 2.46 -0.88 -2.58
N ALA A 28 1.87 0.30 -2.74
CA ALA A 28 2.58 1.55 -2.84
C ALA A 28 3.14 1.78 -1.44
N THR A 29 4.40 1.39 -1.28
CA THR A 29 5.10 1.42 -0.01
C THR A 29 4.99 2.84 0.56
N GLN A 30 4.26 3.02 1.67
CA GLN A 30 3.97 4.33 2.22
C GLN A 30 5.07 4.73 3.19
N LEU A 31 5.44 6.03 3.20
CA LEU A 31 6.37 6.53 4.21
C LEU A 31 5.74 6.39 5.60
N ARG A 32 6.41 5.68 6.50
CA ARG A 32 5.94 5.45 7.87
C ARG A 32 6.62 6.32 8.91
N ASN A 33 7.79 6.91 8.60
CA ASN A 33 8.98 6.78 9.44
C ASN A 33 10.24 7.43 8.83
N VAL A 34 11.01 8.24 9.58
CA VAL A 34 12.31 8.80 9.24
C VAL A 34 13.23 8.73 10.47
N TYR A 35 14.43 8.20 10.29
CA TYR A 35 15.40 7.90 11.35
C TYR A 35 16.78 8.49 11.06
N TYR A 36 17.54 8.79 12.12
CA TYR A 36 18.97 9.09 11.98
C TYR A 36 19.81 7.83 11.78
N GLY A 37 19.53 6.78 12.57
CA GLY A 37 20.24 5.50 12.52
C GLY A 37 19.56 4.49 11.59
N TYR A 38 20.37 3.70 10.89
CA TYR A 38 19.86 2.56 10.12
C TYR A 38 19.24 1.51 11.04
N ASP A 39 19.86 1.26 12.20
CA ASP A 39 19.40 0.29 13.20
C ASP A 39 17.99 0.61 13.71
N ASP A 40 17.67 1.88 13.95
CA ASP A 40 16.33 2.28 14.38
C ASP A 40 15.27 2.01 13.28
N CYS A 41 15.65 2.24 12.01
CA CYS A 41 14.79 1.92 10.87
C CYS A 41 14.52 0.42 10.78
N VAL A 42 15.57 -0.40 10.84
CA VAL A 42 15.43 -1.86 10.80
C VAL A 42 14.65 -2.39 11.99
N ARG A 43 14.90 -1.86 13.20
CA ARG A 43 14.25 -2.30 14.43
C ARG A 43 12.75 -2.08 14.39
N TYR A 44 12.31 -0.88 14.02
CA TYR A 44 10.87 -0.59 13.92
C TYR A 44 10.23 -1.26 12.70
N GLY A 45 10.96 -1.35 11.59
CA GLY A 45 10.51 -2.06 10.39
C GLY A 45 10.20 -3.53 10.66
N SER A 46 11.11 -4.20 11.36
CA SER A 46 10.95 -5.60 11.78
C SER A 46 9.81 -5.74 12.77
N TYR A 47 9.74 -4.86 13.78
CA TYR A 47 8.62 -4.83 14.72
C TYR A 47 7.27 -4.74 14.00
N GLY A 48 7.11 -3.85 13.01
CA GLY A 48 5.84 -3.75 12.30
C GLY A 48 5.51 -4.96 11.43
N VAL A 49 6.50 -5.69 10.91
CA VAL A 49 6.24 -6.98 10.24
C VAL A 49 5.81 -8.04 11.25
N GLU A 50 6.52 -8.16 12.38
CA GLU A 50 6.23 -9.14 13.44
C GLU A 50 4.83 -8.93 14.06
N HIS A 51 4.39 -7.69 14.15
CA HIS A 51 3.09 -7.31 14.72
C HIS A 51 1.99 -7.10 13.67
N GLY A 52 2.23 -7.43 12.40
CA GLY A 52 1.22 -7.38 11.33
C GLY A 52 0.76 -5.96 10.97
N MET A 53 1.56 -4.94 11.26
CA MET A 53 1.29 -3.55 10.86
C MET A 53 1.49 -3.36 9.36
N TRP A 54 2.45 -4.09 8.77
CA TRP A 54 2.73 -4.12 7.33
C TRP A 54 3.36 -5.46 6.92
N PRO A 55 3.17 -5.90 5.66
CA PRO A 55 3.68 -7.19 5.20
C PRO A 55 5.18 -7.19 4.92
N TYR A 56 5.76 -6.04 4.56
CA TYR A 56 7.19 -5.87 4.30
C TYR A 56 7.58 -4.42 4.59
N TYR A 57 8.88 -4.14 4.71
CA TYR A 57 9.39 -2.78 4.86
C TYR A 57 10.68 -2.60 4.06
N THR A 58 11.06 -1.35 3.83
CA THR A 58 12.38 -0.97 3.31
C THR A 58 12.90 0.28 4.01
N CYS A 59 14.22 0.35 4.16
CA CYS A 59 14.94 1.47 4.74
C CYS A 59 15.81 2.11 3.66
N THR A 60 15.46 3.33 3.26
CA THR A 60 16.15 4.06 2.19
C THR A 60 16.91 5.24 2.77
N TRP A 61 18.22 5.32 2.55
CA TRP A 61 19.00 6.50 2.90
C TRP A 61 18.72 7.63 1.91
N VAL A 62 18.34 8.79 2.43
CA VAL A 62 18.17 10.01 1.64
C VAL A 62 19.11 11.06 2.19
N SER A 63 20.05 11.49 1.36
CA SER A 63 20.95 12.59 1.69
C SER A 63 20.20 13.92 1.71
N ASN A 64 20.38 14.69 2.77
CA ASN A 64 19.90 16.06 2.89
C ASN A 64 21.10 17.01 2.66
N GLY A 65 21.25 17.47 1.41
CA GLY A 65 22.25 18.47 1.04
C GLY A 65 23.57 17.92 0.49
N SER A 66 24.47 18.85 0.15
CA SER A 66 25.76 18.59 -0.51
C SER A 66 26.96 18.53 0.44
N SER A 67 26.73 18.39 1.74
CA SER A 67 27.77 18.34 2.77
C SER A 67 28.69 17.12 2.59
N VAL A 68 29.96 17.22 3.01
CA VAL A 68 30.91 16.10 3.02
C VAL A 68 31.43 15.90 4.46
N PRO A 69 31.12 14.77 5.14
CA PRO A 69 30.30 13.66 4.66
C PRO A 69 28.82 14.05 4.50
N PRO A 70 28.07 13.39 3.59
CA PRO A 70 26.66 13.69 3.37
C PRO A 70 25.84 13.37 4.61
N THR A 71 25.17 14.39 5.14
CA THR A 71 24.13 14.22 6.15
C THR A 71 22.88 13.67 5.49
N GLY A 72 22.10 12.88 6.21
CA GLY A 72 20.89 12.29 5.69
C GLY A 72 20.11 11.57 6.76
N PHE A 73 19.01 10.96 6.32
CA PHE A 73 18.12 10.20 7.17
C PHE A 73 17.73 8.91 6.46
N TRP A 74 17.38 7.90 7.25
CA TRP A 74 16.81 6.64 6.80
C TRP A 74 15.29 6.74 6.81
N PHE A 75 14.69 6.64 5.63
CA PHE A 75 13.24 6.68 5.45
C PHE A 75 12.72 5.24 5.46
N LEU A 76 11.78 4.97 6.37
CA LEU A 76 11.10 3.69 6.45
C LEU A 76 9.84 3.74 5.61
N TYR A 77 9.80 2.91 4.57
CA TYR A 77 8.61 2.70 3.78
C TYR A 77 8.05 1.31 4.07
N ALA A 78 6.73 1.22 4.31
CA ALA A 78 6.02 -0.05 4.46
C ALA A 78 4.55 0.01 4.02
#